data_AF-A0A399RRV7-F1
#
_entry.id   AF-A0A399RRV7-F1
#
_cell.length_a   1.000
_cell.length_b   1.000
_cell.length_c   1.000
_cell.angle_alpha   90.00
_cell.angle_beta   90.00
_cell.angle_gamma   90.00
#
_symmetry.space_group_name_H-M   'P 1'
#
loop_
_entity.id
_entity.type
_entity.pdbx_description
1 polymer ?
#
loop_
_entity_poly.entity_id
_entity_poly.type
_entity_poly.pdbx_seq_one_letter_code
_entity_poly.pdbx_strand_id
1 'polypeptide(L)'
;MRILPDRFVMLMVLAVILALIFPQLGTADGPLKLGLVTEFGIALVFFLHGANLERQKLVTGLKNWRVHLLIQTTTFIVFPIVGLVLYFGLKAYLPDFLLLGFFFLAALPSTVSSSVAMTALARGNVPVAVFNATLSGLLGMVITPALMSIVTATGESQFSVVDAMIDITITLLLPFILGQLARPLLKSLLAKYKSFVSKIDRTVILLIVFSSFAESTAGGVWAQFSVLQFAVTISLVLVFLGLAFSYTIFASRRLSLPLDDESATVFCGSTKSLANGAPIAQILFAGNPNMGLIMLPLMLYHQLQLMACAVMAQRYARKTEALEA
;
A
#
# COMPACT_ATOMS: atom_id res chain seq x y z
N MET A 1 -27.15 6.54 -1.90
CA MET A 1 -26.18 7.52 -2.44
C MET A 1 -25.17 6.78 -3.31
N ARG A 2 -24.91 7.28 -4.53
CA ARG A 2 -23.98 6.67 -5.50
C ARG A 2 -22.55 6.71 -4.95
N ILE A 3 -21.98 5.54 -4.68
CA ILE A 3 -20.54 5.38 -4.41
C ILE A 3 -19.84 5.58 -5.74
N LEU A 4 -19.60 6.84 -6.13
CA LEU A 4 -18.77 7.12 -7.30
C LEU A 4 -17.34 6.66 -6.97
N PRO A 5 -16.67 5.90 -7.86
CA PRO A 5 -15.27 5.57 -7.66
C PRO A 5 -14.44 6.86 -7.59
N ASP A 6 -13.46 6.90 -6.69
CA ASP A 6 -12.51 8.03 -6.58
C ASP A 6 -11.92 8.34 -7.97
N ARG A 7 -11.75 9.62 -8.30
CA ARG A 7 -11.12 10.04 -9.56
C ARG A 7 -9.76 9.35 -9.79
N PHE A 8 -9.01 9.12 -8.71
CA PHE A 8 -7.74 8.39 -8.80
C PHE A 8 -7.91 6.94 -9.25
N VAL A 9 -8.94 6.26 -8.76
CA VAL A 9 -9.28 4.89 -9.17
C VAL A 9 -9.63 4.86 -10.65
N MET A 10 -10.46 5.80 -11.12
CA MET A 10 -10.81 5.87 -12.54
C MET A 10 -9.57 6.06 -13.43
N LEU A 11 -8.63 6.92 -13.00
CA LEU A 11 -7.36 7.10 -13.70
C LEU A 11 -6.48 5.84 -13.66
N MET A 12 -6.51 5.09 -12.56
CA MET A 12 -5.76 3.84 -12.44
C MET A 12 -6.32 2.75 -13.35
N VAL A 13 -7.65 2.61 -13.44
CA VAL A 13 -8.29 1.70 -14.40
C VAL A 13 -7.97 2.13 -15.83
N LEU A 14 -8.03 3.43 -16.13
CA LEU A 14 -7.63 3.95 -17.43
C LEU A 14 -6.16 3.62 -17.75
N ALA A 15 -5.24 3.79 -16.80
CA ALA A 15 -3.85 3.42 -16.95
C ALA A 15 -3.70 1.92 -17.29
N VAL A 16 -4.39 1.03 -16.56
CA VAL A 16 -4.40 -0.40 -16.87
C VAL A 16 -4.92 -0.68 -18.28
N ILE A 17 -6.05 -0.09 -18.67
CA ILE A 17 -6.61 -0.27 -20.02
C ILE A 17 -5.62 0.19 -21.09
N LEU A 18 -5.02 1.36 -20.92
CA LEU A 18 -4.01 1.88 -21.85
C LEU A 18 -2.78 0.98 -21.92
N ALA A 19 -2.34 0.40 -20.80
CA ALA A 19 -1.21 -0.52 -20.77
C ALA A 19 -1.50 -1.83 -21.52
N LEU A 20 -2.76 -2.31 -21.46
CA LEU A 20 -3.20 -3.50 -22.18
C LEU A 20 -3.30 -3.28 -23.70
N ILE A 21 -3.66 -2.07 -24.14
CA ILE A 21 -3.83 -1.73 -25.57
C ILE A 21 -2.51 -1.25 -26.20
N PHE A 22 -1.73 -0.45 -25.48
CA PHE A 22 -0.51 0.19 -25.96
C PHE A 22 0.71 -0.15 -25.07
N PRO A 23 1.07 -1.43 -24.91
CA PRO A 23 2.11 -1.85 -23.98
C PRO A 23 3.49 -1.28 -24.34
N GLN A 24 3.79 -1.07 -25.62
CA GLN A 24 5.08 -0.54 -26.06
C GLN A 24 5.37 0.89 -25.57
N LEU A 25 4.33 1.66 -25.21
CA LEU A 25 4.50 2.99 -24.64
C LEU A 25 4.97 2.93 -23.18
N GLY A 26 4.61 1.86 -22.47
CA GLY A 26 4.82 1.75 -21.03
C GLY A 26 5.98 0.86 -20.60
N THR A 27 6.63 0.15 -21.51
CA THR A 27 7.84 -0.62 -21.17
C THR A 27 8.97 0.31 -20.70
N ALA A 28 9.86 -0.20 -19.83
CA ALA A 28 10.98 0.58 -19.31
C ALA A 28 11.80 1.28 -20.41
N ASP A 29 12.09 0.54 -21.49
CA ASP A 29 12.84 1.01 -22.68
C ASP A 29 11.95 1.56 -23.80
N GLY A 30 10.65 1.71 -23.53
CA GLY A 30 9.69 2.27 -24.48
C GLY A 30 9.96 3.74 -24.80
N PRO A 31 9.21 4.34 -25.76
CA PRO A 31 9.40 5.73 -26.18
C PRO A 31 9.31 6.75 -25.05
N LEU A 32 8.56 6.45 -24.00
CA LEU A 32 8.39 7.30 -22.82
C LEU A 32 9.51 7.15 -21.78
N LYS A 33 10.44 6.19 -21.98
CA LYS A 33 11.55 5.86 -21.06
C LYS A 33 11.08 5.72 -19.61
N LEU A 34 10.01 4.96 -19.40
CA LEU A 34 9.35 4.91 -18.10
C LEU A 34 10.21 4.33 -16.98
N GLY A 35 11.25 3.55 -17.30
CA GLY A 35 12.23 3.12 -16.30
C GLY A 35 12.84 4.32 -15.56
N LEU A 36 13.46 5.25 -16.31
CA LEU A 36 14.05 6.47 -15.74
C LEU A 36 13.00 7.41 -15.14
N VAL A 37 11.86 7.60 -15.83
CA VAL A 37 10.82 8.53 -15.36
C VAL A 37 10.24 8.07 -14.02
N THR A 38 9.99 6.77 -13.87
CA THR A 38 9.46 6.21 -12.62
C THR A 38 10.52 6.21 -11.52
N GLU A 39 11.79 5.90 -11.83
CA GLU A 39 12.90 5.97 -10.87
C GLU A 39 13.07 7.38 -10.27
N PHE A 40 13.20 8.41 -11.13
CA PHE A 40 13.28 9.80 -10.66
C PHE A 40 11.99 10.25 -9.98
N GLY A 41 10.84 9.81 -10.50
CA GLY A 41 9.53 10.09 -9.91
C GLY A 41 9.42 9.56 -8.49
N ILE A 42 9.87 8.32 -8.25
CA ILE A 42 9.90 7.69 -6.93
C ILE A 42 10.78 8.50 -5.98
N ALA A 43 12.02 8.81 -6.38
CA ALA A 43 12.93 9.60 -5.56
C ALA A 43 12.34 10.96 -5.18
N LEU A 44 11.73 11.66 -6.16
CA LEU A 44 11.05 12.94 -5.94
C LEU A 44 9.88 12.79 -4.95
N VAL A 45 9.03 11.78 -5.13
CA VAL A 45 7.88 11.54 -4.26
C VAL A 45 8.33 11.28 -2.83
N PHE A 46 9.34 10.42 -2.62
CA PHE A 46 9.82 10.12 -1.27
C PHE A 46 10.54 11.30 -0.63
N PHE A 47 11.27 12.11 -1.42
CA PHE A 47 11.80 13.39 -0.95
C PHE A 47 10.69 14.33 -0.47
N LEU A 48 9.61 14.48 -1.26
CA LEU A 48 8.46 15.32 -0.89
C LEU A 48 7.74 14.78 0.35
N HIS A 49 7.61 13.46 0.50
CA HIS A 49 7.07 12.82 1.71
C HIS A 49 7.93 13.15 2.93
N GLY A 50 9.25 13.02 2.81
CA GLY A 50 10.21 13.41 3.83
C GLY A 50 10.05 14.86 4.22
N ALA A 51 10.01 15.77 3.26
CA ALA A 51 9.89 17.20 3.51
C ALA A 51 8.54 17.62 4.09
N ASN A 52 7.46 16.88 3.79
CA ASN A 52 6.12 17.17 4.28
C ASN A 52 5.84 16.60 5.69
N LEU A 53 6.62 15.62 6.14
CA LEU A 53 6.38 14.94 7.41
C LEU A 53 6.76 15.83 8.61
N GLU A 54 5.78 16.13 9.46
CA GLU A 54 5.97 16.94 10.67
C GLU A 54 6.35 16.07 11.87
N ARG A 55 7.56 16.26 12.40
CA ARG A 55 8.06 15.49 13.55
C ARG A 55 7.19 15.61 14.80
N GLN A 56 6.58 16.78 15.04
CA GLN A 56 5.68 16.98 16.18
C GLN A 56 4.44 16.09 16.10
N LYS A 57 3.88 15.85 14.90
CA LYS A 57 2.76 14.92 14.71
C LYS A 57 3.12 13.47 15.04
N LEU A 58 4.41 13.11 14.98
CA LEU A 58 4.87 11.81 15.46
C LEU A 58 4.92 11.75 16.99
N VAL A 59 5.42 12.79 17.65
CA VAL A 59 5.64 12.77 19.11
C VAL A 59 4.33 12.86 19.90
N THR A 60 3.33 13.63 19.44
CA THR A 60 2.08 13.85 20.18
C THR A 60 1.19 12.60 20.27
N GLY A 61 1.41 11.59 19.40
CA GLY A 61 0.64 10.35 19.37
C GLY A 61 0.98 9.36 20.50
N LEU A 62 2.17 9.46 21.11
CA LEU A 62 2.77 8.40 21.94
C LEU A 62 1.98 8.00 23.20
N LYS A 63 0.92 8.73 23.59
CA LYS A 63 0.12 8.42 24.78
C LYS A 63 -0.67 7.11 24.66
N ASN A 64 -1.03 6.67 23.45
CA ASN A 64 -1.87 5.47 23.23
C ASN A 64 -1.05 4.28 22.71
N TRP A 65 0.03 3.92 23.40
CA TRP A 65 0.98 2.87 22.98
C TRP A 65 0.34 1.52 22.65
N ARG A 66 -0.75 1.14 23.33
CA ARG A 66 -1.51 -0.10 23.04
C ARG A 66 -2.09 -0.11 21.63
N VAL A 67 -2.64 1.03 21.20
CA VAL A 67 -3.22 1.20 19.86
C VAL A 67 -2.13 1.15 18.81
N HIS A 68 -0.99 1.83 19.07
CA HIS A 68 0.15 1.80 18.16
C HIS A 68 0.70 0.39 17.98
N LEU A 69 0.94 -0.31 19.08
CA LEU A 69 1.45 -1.66 19.05
C LEU A 69 0.50 -2.58 18.31
N LEU A 70 -0.81 -2.52 18.59
CA LEU A 70 -1.80 -3.33 17.89
C LEU A 70 -1.78 -3.08 16.37
N ILE A 71 -1.75 -1.82 15.93
CA ILE A 71 -1.74 -1.50 14.49
C ILE A 71 -0.45 -2.00 13.82
N GLN A 72 0.71 -1.75 14.43
CA GLN A 72 1.99 -2.16 13.83
C GLN A 72 2.16 -3.68 13.83
N THR A 73 1.80 -4.38 14.90
CA THR A 73 1.87 -5.85 14.94
C THR A 73 0.86 -6.48 13.99
N THR A 74 -0.34 -5.90 13.86
CA THR A 74 -1.29 -6.33 12.84
C THR A 74 -0.64 -6.23 11.45
N THR A 75 -0.05 -5.08 11.13
CA THR A 75 0.49 -4.78 9.80
C THR A 75 1.69 -5.63 9.43
N PHE A 76 2.64 -5.83 10.36
CA PHE A 76 3.95 -6.44 10.08
C PHE A 76 4.18 -7.82 10.70
N ILE A 77 3.22 -8.35 11.46
CA ILE A 77 3.29 -9.71 12.02
C ILE A 77 2.07 -10.51 11.58
N VAL A 78 0.86 -10.06 11.94
CA VAL A 78 -0.36 -10.85 11.71
C VAL A 78 -0.63 -11.03 10.22
N PHE A 79 -0.62 -9.93 9.45
CA PHE A 79 -0.80 -10.00 8.00
C PHE A 79 0.24 -10.87 7.31
N PRO A 80 1.57 -10.66 7.54
CA PRO A 80 2.60 -11.55 6.98
C PRO A 80 2.43 -13.02 7.36
N ILE A 81 2.04 -13.34 8.61
CA ILE A 81 1.74 -14.74 9.00
C ILE A 81 0.59 -15.31 8.17
N VAL A 82 -0.51 -14.57 8.01
CA VAL A 82 -1.61 -14.99 7.13
C VAL A 82 -1.12 -15.16 5.69
N GLY A 83 -0.27 -14.25 5.22
CA GLY A 83 0.39 -14.33 3.92
C GLY A 83 1.25 -15.58 3.75
N LEU A 84 2.05 -15.97 4.77
CA LEU A 84 2.86 -17.19 4.74
C LEU A 84 1.99 -18.45 4.74
N VAL A 85 0.90 -18.46 5.53
CA VAL A 85 -0.06 -19.56 5.53
C VAL A 85 -0.70 -19.71 4.16
N LEU A 86 -1.10 -18.61 3.51
CA LEU A 86 -1.59 -18.63 2.14
C LEU A 86 -0.53 -19.09 1.15
N TYR A 87 0.69 -18.56 1.25
CA TYR A 87 1.81 -18.86 0.36
C TYR A 87 2.14 -20.36 0.38
N PHE A 88 2.42 -20.93 1.56
CA PHE A 88 2.80 -22.35 1.67
C PHE A 88 1.59 -23.29 1.57
N GLY A 89 0.43 -22.89 2.10
CA GLY A 89 -0.78 -23.72 2.09
C GLY A 89 -1.39 -23.87 0.70
N LEU A 90 -1.19 -22.89 -0.20
CA LEU A 90 -1.74 -22.90 -1.56
C LEU A 90 -0.69 -23.12 -2.65
N LYS A 91 0.58 -23.42 -2.29
CA LYS A 91 1.68 -23.62 -3.24
C LYS A 91 1.41 -24.72 -4.29
N ALA A 92 0.66 -25.75 -3.92
CA ALA A 92 0.29 -26.83 -4.83
C ALA A 92 -0.84 -26.47 -5.81
N TYR A 93 -1.57 -25.38 -5.57
CA TYR A 93 -2.82 -25.05 -6.28
C TYR A 93 -2.74 -23.76 -7.09
N LEU A 94 -1.85 -22.83 -6.72
CA LEU A 94 -1.74 -21.51 -7.34
C LEU A 94 -0.33 -21.26 -7.88
N PRO A 95 -0.21 -20.48 -8.96
CA PRO A 95 1.09 -20.07 -9.48
C PRO A 95 1.90 -19.26 -8.46
N ASP A 96 3.22 -19.45 -8.45
CA ASP A 96 4.13 -18.79 -7.52
C ASP A 96 4.05 -17.25 -7.59
N PHE A 97 3.89 -16.67 -8.78
CA PHE A 97 3.76 -15.21 -8.93
C PHE A 97 2.52 -14.66 -8.20
N LEU A 98 1.43 -15.42 -8.14
CA LEU A 98 0.20 -14.99 -7.49
C LEU A 98 0.35 -15.09 -5.97
N LEU A 99 0.94 -16.18 -5.49
CA LEU A 99 1.27 -16.37 -4.07
C LEU A 99 2.25 -15.30 -3.58
N LEU A 100 3.26 -14.99 -4.39
CA LEU A 100 4.20 -13.90 -4.14
C LEU A 100 3.47 -12.55 -4.06
N GLY A 101 2.51 -12.29 -4.95
CA GLY A 101 1.67 -11.09 -4.92
C GLY A 101 0.81 -10.97 -3.65
N PHE A 102 0.25 -12.08 -3.15
CA PHE A 102 -0.49 -12.10 -1.88
C PHE A 102 0.43 -11.88 -0.68
N PHE A 103 1.60 -12.50 -0.66
CA PHE A 103 2.55 -12.28 0.42
C PHE A 103 3.11 -10.85 0.40
N PHE A 104 3.36 -10.30 -0.79
CA PHE A 104 3.72 -8.90 -0.97
C PHE A 104 2.64 -7.96 -0.43
N LEU A 105 1.38 -8.15 -0.82
CA LEU A 105 0.23 -7.44 -0.24
C LEU A 105 0.21 -7.53 1.30
N ALA A 106 0.47 -8.71 1.85
CA ALA A 106 0.50 -8.95 3.28
C ALA A 106 1.65 -8.21 3.99
N ALA A 107 2.82 -8.13 3.37
CA ALA A 107 4.03 -7.50 3.91
C ALA A 107 4.02 -5.97 3.82
N LEU A 108 3.09 -5.38 3.05
CA LEU A 108 3.05 -3.93 2.82
C LEU A 108 2.57 -3.11 4.03
N PRO A 109 3.00 -1.85 4.13
CA PRO A 109 2.53 -0.93 5.16
C PRO A 109 1.10 -0.43 4.92
N SER A 110 0.56 0.24 5.93
CA SER A 110 -0.77 0.85 5.95
C SER A 110 -0.88 2.12 5.09
N THR A 111 -2.12 2.52 4.76
CA THR A 111 -2.41 3.74 3.98
C THR A 111 -2.49 4.98 4.88
N VAL A 112 -1.83 6.07 4.48
CA VAL A 112 -1.97 7.36 5.18
C VAL A 112 -3.27 8.05 4.82
N SER A 113 -3.46 8.41 3.55
CA SER A 113 -4.59 9.23 3.13
C SER A 113 -5.94 8.57 3.42
N SER A 114 -6.10 7.29 3.07
CA SER A 114 -7.38 6.59 3.18
C SER A 114 -7.72 6.27 4.63
N SER A 115 -6.78 5.77 5.43
CA SER A 115 -7.03 5.54 6.86
C SER A 115 -7.41 6.84 7.57
N VAL A 116 -6.68 7.93 7.36
CA VAL A 116 -6.96 9.22 8.01
C VAL A 116 -8.34 9.75 7.60
N ALA A 117 -8.68 9.70 6.32
CA ALA A 117 -9.98 10.14 5.84
C ALA A 117 -11.14 9.30 6.39
N MET A 118 -10.98 7.98 6.46
CA MET A 118 -12.01 7.06 6.96
C MET A 118 -12.16 7.16 8.48
N THR A 119 -11.06 7.34 9.22
CA THR A 119 -11.11 7.65 10.66
C THR A 119 -11.82 8.96 10.92
N ALA A 120 -11.54 10.02 10.15
CA ALA A 120 -12.27 11.28 10.26
C ALA A 120 -13.77 11.12 9.97
N LEU A 121 -14.12 10.40 8.90
CA LEU A 121 -15.52 10.12 8.55
C LEU A 121 -16.24 9.31 9.64
N ALA A 122 -15.51 8.42 10.32
CA ALA A 122 -16.01 7.62 11.43
C ALA A 122 -16.11 8.38 12.77
N ARG A 123 -15.73 9.68 12.81
CA ARG A 123 -15.55 10.47 14.04
C ARG A 123 -14.56 9.82 15.03
N GLY A 124 -13.51 9.22 14.48
CA GLY A 124 -12.47 8.52 15.23
C GLY A 124 -11.25 9.37 15.60
N ASN A 125 -10.26 8.71 16.20
CA ASN A 125 -9.01 9.35 16.62
C ASN A 125 -8.06 9.61 15.43
N VAL A 126 -8.27 10.75 14.75
CA VAL A 126 -7.48 11.17 13.59
C VAL A 126 -5.97 11.31 13.90
N PRO A 127 -5.54 11.90 15.03
CA PRO A 127 -4.12 11.93 15.41
C PRO A 127 -3.46 10.53 15.45
N VAL A 128 -4.13 9.55 16.05
CA VAL A 128 -3.65 8.15 16.10
C VAL A 128 -3.54 7.56 14.69
N ALA A 129 -4.51 7.84 13.81
CA ALA A 129 -4.47 7.36 12.44
C ALA A 129 -3.30 7.97 11.64
N VAL A 130 -3.09 9.28 11.77
CA VAL A 130 -1.96 9.99 11.12
C VAL A 130 -0.64 9.41 11.59
N PHE A 131 -0.46 9.25 12.92
CA PHE A 131 0.75 8.69 13.50
C PHE A 131 1.02 7.28 12.97
N ASN A 132 0.05 6.37 13.10
CA ASN A 132 0.27 4.96 12.80
C ASN A 132 0.46 4.69 11.32
N ALA A 133 -0.30 5.36 10.46
CA ALA A 133 -0.14 5.16 9.03
C ALA A 133 1.22 5.70 8.55
N THR A 134 1.67 6.82 9.11
CA THR A 134 3.00 7.37 8.81
C THR A 134 4.09 6.44 9.31
N LEU A 135 4.03 6.03 10.58
CA LEU A 135 4.99 5.11 11.19
C LEU A 135 5.06 3.79 10.40
N SER A 136 3.89 3.26 10.03
CA SER A 136 3.80 2.06 9.21
C SER A 136 4.47 2.27 7.85
N GLY A 137 4.25 3.40 7.16
CA GLY A 137 4.95 3.72 5.92
C GLY A 137 6.47 3.70 6.06
N LEU A 138 7.01 4.30 7.11
CA LEU A 138 8.46 4.34 7.38
C LEU A 138 9.03 2.96 7.70
N LEU A 139 8.36 2.22 8.59
CA LEU A 139 8.74 0.86 8.93
C LEU A 139 8.66 -0.05 7.70
N GLY A 140 7.63 0.11 6.86
CA GLY A 140 7.41 -0.72 5.68
C GLY A 140 8.51 -0.62 4.64
N MET A 141 9.15 0.55 4.48
CA MET A 141 10.31 0.69 3.59
C MET A 141 11.45 -0.27 3.97
N VAL A 142 11.59 -0.61 5.26
CA VAL A 142 12.65 -1.51 5.74
C VAL A 142 12.13 -2.94 5.97
N ILE A 143 10.94 -3.08 6.57
CA ILE A 143 10.39 -4.36 6.98
C ILE A 143 9.84 -5.14 5.78
N THR A 144 9.18 -4.50 4.81
CA THR A 144 8.56 -5.22 3.69
C THR A 144 9.58 -6.06 2.91
N PRO A 145 10.74 -5.54 2.49
CA PRO A 145 11.73 -6.34 1.76
C PRO A 145 12.34 -7.45 2.62
N ALA A 146 12.58 -7.17 3.90
CA ALA A 146 13.05 -8.18 4.84
C ALA A 146 12.02 -9.32 4.99
N LEU A 147 10.72 -9.02 5.03
CA LEU A 147 9.68 -10.04 5.00
C LEU A 147 9.68 -10.80 3.68
N MET A 148 9.77 -10.10 2.54
CA MET A 148 9.83 -10.70 1.20
C MET A 148 10.97 -11.70 1.05
N SER A 149 12.10 -11.45 1.70
CA SER A 149 13.24 -12.38 1.73
C SER A 149 12.89 -13.78 2.20
N ILE A 150 11.91 -13.92 3.11
CA ILE A 150 11.53 -15.19 3.71
C ILE A 150 10.98 -16.15 2.65
N VAL A 151 10.19 -15.65 1.70
CA VAL A 151 9.59 -16.48 0.66
C VAL A 151 10.50 -16.63 -0.55
N THR A 152 11.28 -15.61 -0.90
CA THR A 152 12.18 -15.64 -2.06
C THR A 152 13.45 -16.46 -1.80
N ALA A 153 13.94 -16.53 -0.56
CA ALA A 153 15.07 -17.39 -0.18
C ALA A 153 14.77 -18.89 -0.30
N THR A 154 13.50 -19.27 -0.46
CA THR A 154 13.06 -20.67 -0.58
C THR A 154 12.82 -21.12 -2.03
N GLY A 155 13.10 -20.28 -3.02
CA GLY A 155 12.91 -20.57 -4.46
C GLY A 155 14.18 -20.31 -5.30
N GLU A 156 14.14 -20.71 -6.58
CA GLU A 156 15.25 -20.53 -7.54
C GLU A 156 15.45 -19.08 -8.02
N SER A 157 14.67 -18.13 -7.51
CA SER A 157 14.83 -16.71 -7.85
C SER A 157 16.17 -16.19 -7.34
N GLN A 158 17.02 -15.65 -8.24
CA GLN A 158 18.26 -14.93 -7.97
C GLN A 158 18.02 -13.56 -7.27
N PHE A 159 17.09 -13.52 -6.31
CA PHE A 159 16.74 -12.31 -5.59
C PHE A 159 17.72 -12.10 -4.44
N SER A 160 18.68 -11.20 -4.63
CA SER A 160 19.57 -10.75 -3.56
C SER A 160 18.82 -9.79 -2.65
N VAL A 161 18.48 -10.27 -1.46
CA VAL A 161 17.80 -9.51 -0.41
C VAL A 161 18.62 -8.30 0.00
N VAL A 162 19.95 -8.47 0.02
CA VAL A 162 20.90 -7.40 0.38
C VAL A 162 20.85 -6.30 -0.66
N ASP A 163 20.88 -6.64 -1.95
CA ASP A 163 20.85 -5.65 -3.04
C ASP A 163 19.52 -4.91 -3.05
N ALA A 164 18.39 -5.62 -2.90
CA ALA A 164 17.08 -5.00 -2.79
C ALA A 164 16.96 -4.06 -1.58
N MET A 165 17.58 -4.41 -0.44
CA MET A 165 17.60 -3.53 0.73
C MET A 165 18.48 -2.30 0.52
N ILE A 166 19.60 -2.43 -0.18
CA ILE A 166 20.46 -1.32 -0.59
C ILE A 166 19.69 -0.41 -1.55
N ASP A 167 19.07 -0.96 -2.59
CA ASP A 167 18.32 -0.20 -3.60
C ASP A 167 17.15 0.55 -2.98
N ILE A 168 16.41 -0.07 -2.06
CA ILE A 168 15.33 0.61 -1.33
C ILE A 168 15.89 1.69 -0.40
N THR A 169 17.03 1.45 0.23
CA THR A 169 17.69 2.47 1.05
C THR A 169 18.09 3.67 0.21
N ILE A 170 18.67 3.45 -0.98
CA ILE A 170 19.12 4.53 -1.87
C ILE A 170 17.96 5.22 -2.57
N THR A 171 16.93 4.48 -2.99
CA THR A 171 15.85 5.01 -3.85
C THR A 171 14.68 5.56 -3.05
N LEU A 172 14.39 5.00 -1.87
CA LEU A 172 13.27 5.42 -1.02
C LEU A 172 13.74 6.16 0.24
N LEU A 173 14.58 5.52 1.06
CA LEU A 173 14.95 6.05 2.38
C LEU A 173 15.86 7.28 2.29
N LEU A 174 16.86 7.26 1.41
CA LEU A 174 17.81 8.37 1.27
C LEU A 174 17.11 9.65 0.80
N PRO A 175 16.31 9.66 -0.29
CA PRO A 175 15.53 10.83 -0.68
C PRO A 175 14.59 11.30 0.43
N PHE A 176 13.94 10.37 1.13
CA PHE A 176 13.10 10.69 2.27
C PHE A 176 13.87 11.41 3.38
N ILE A 177 15.05 10.92 3.77
CA ILE A 177 15.91 11.54 4.79
C ILE A 177 16.34 12.93 4.33
N LEU A 178 16.80 13.07 3.08
CA LEU A 178 17.18 14.36 2.49
C LEU A 178 16.00 15.35 2.51
N GLY A 179 14.79 14.89 2.20
CA GLY A 179 13.56 15.67 2.31
C GLY A 179 13.29 16.13 3.75
N GLN A 180 13.43 15.22 4.72
CA GLN A 180 13.29 15.53 6.15
C GLN A 180 14.30 16.59 6.62
N LEU A 181 15.54 16.54 6.13
CA LEU A 181 16.58 17.53 6.42
C LEU A 181 16.27 18.88 5.76
N ALA A 182 15.71 18.87 4.54
CA ALA A 182 15.31 20.07 3.81
C ALA A 182 14.00 20.70 4.30
N ARG A 183 13.20 19.99 5.13
CA ARG A 183 11.89 20.46 5.63
C ARG A 183 11.90 21.89 6.19
N PRO A 184 12.85 22.33 7.04
CA PRO A 184 12.83 23.68 7.61
C PRO A 184 12.79 24.79 6.54
N LEU A 185 13.43 24.53 5.39
CA LEU A 185 13.49 25.43 4.24
C LEU A 185 12.25 25.30 3.35
N LEU A 186 11.73 24.09 3.18
CA LEU A 186 10.66 23.80 2.21
C LEU A 186 9.23 23.86 2.80
N LYS A 187 9.06 23.84 4.13
CA LYS A 187 7.74 23.69 4.77
C LYS A 187 6.70 24.72 4.30
N SER A 188 7.08 25.99 4.14
CA SER A 188 6.17 27.07 3.74
C SER A 188 5.77 26.93 2.27
N LEU A 189 6.72 26.56 1.41
CA LEU A 189 6.49 26.30 0.00
C LEU A 189 5.57 25.10 -0.21
N LEU A 190 5.82 24.00 0.51
CA LEU A 190 5.01 22.79 0.43
C LEU A 190 3.58 23.01 0.96
N ALA A 191 3.43 23.80 2.02
CA ALA A 191 2.11 24.21 2.51
C ALA A 191 1.34 25.00 1.44
N LYS A 192 2.03 25.90 0.72
CA LYS A 192 1.44 26.70 -0.37
C LYS A 192 1.05 25.84 -1.58
N TYR A 193 1.87 24.86 -1.96
CA TYR A 193 1.69 24.05 -3.17
C TYR A 193 1.20 22.61 -2.89
N LYS A 194 0.51 22.38 -1.77
CA LYS A 194 0.05 21.06 -1.34
C LYS A 194 -0.74 20.29 -2.41
N SER A 195 -1.60 20.97 -3.18
CA SER A 195 -2.36 20.32 -4.26
C SER A 195 -1.46 19.85 -5.39
N PHE A 196 -0.43 20.62 -5.74
CA PHE A 196 0.52 20.24 -6.78
C PHE A 196 1.38 19.05 -6.37
N VAL A 197 1.88 19.05 -5.12
CA VAL A 197 2.61 17.92 -4.53
C VAL A 197 1.78 16.64 -4.56
N SER A 198 0.49 16.72 -4.18
CA SER A 198 -0.41 15.56 -4.23
C SER A 198 -0.68 15.06 -5.65
N LYS A 199 -0.65 15.94 -6.66
CA LYS A 199 -0.77 15.54 -8.08
C LYS A 199 0.47 14.80 -8.55
N ILE A 200 1.67 15.28 -8.20
CA ILE A 200 2.95 14.60 -8.53
C ILE A 200 2.91 13.16 -7.99
N ASP A 201 2.60 13.01 -6.70
CA ASP A 201 2.49 11.70 -6.05
C ASP A 201 1.58 10.73 -6.81
N ARG A 202 0.34 11.17 -7.08
CA ARG A 202 -0.64 10.36 -7.82
C ARG A 202 -0.18 10.05 -9.25
N THR A 203 0.43 11.00 -9.95
CA THR A 203 0.94 10.79 -11.32
C THR A 203 2.06 9.75 -11.33
N VAL A 204 3.00 9.82 -10.40
CA VAL A 204 4.10 8.83 -10.32
C VAL A 204 3.54 7.43 -10.05
N ILE A 205 2.59 7.29 -9.12
CA ILE A 205 1.94 5.99 -8.87
C ILE A 205 1.22 5.46 -10.12
N LEU A 206 0.51 6.33 -10.85
CA LEU A 206 -0.16 5.95 -12.10
C LEU A 206 0.84 5.50 -13.17
N LEU A 207 1.99 6.16 -13.29
CA LEU A 207 3.04 5.79 -14.21
C LEU A 207 3.67 4.45 -13.86
N ILE A 208 3.90 4.15 -12.57
CA ILE A 208 4.41 2.85 -12.12
C ILE A 208 3.40 1.74 -12.46
N VAL A 209 2.12 1.95 -12.14
CA VAL A 209 1.07 0.97 -12.47
C VAL A 209 0.96 0.76 -13.97
N PHE A 210 0.95 1.84 -14.75
CA PHE A 210 0.95 1.78 -16.21
C PHE A 210 2.16 0.99 -16.73
N SER A 211 3.36 1.32 -16.27
CA SER A 211 4.62 0.66 -16.67
C SER A 211 4.60 -0.83 -16.35
N SER A 212 4.22 -1.19 -15.14
CA SER A 212 4.17 -2.58 -14.68
C SER A 212 3.19 -3.44 -15.50
N PHE A 213 2.00 -2.90 -15.80
CA PHE A 213 1.03 -3.61 -16.64
C PHE A 213 1.46 -3.65 -18.10
N ALA A 214 2.13 -2.61 -18.58
CA ALA A 214 2.63 -2.54 -19.94
C ALA A 214 3.73 -3.57 -20.18
N GLU A 215 4.67 -3.73 -19.24
CA GLU A 215 5.70 -4.77 -19.25
C GLU A 215 5.10 -6.17 -19.24
N SER A 216 4.16 -6.45 -18.33
CA SER A 216 3.48 -7.74 -18.30
C SER A 216 2.67 -8.01 -19.58
N THR A 217 2.09 -6.98 -20.18
CA THR A 217 1.37 -7.11 -21.45
C THR A 217 2.33 -7.38 -22.61
N ALA A 218 3.44 -6.63 -22.69
CA ALA A 218 4.48 -6.84 -23.71
C ALA A 218 5.13 -8.22 -23.58
N GLY A 219 5.31 -8.71 -22.34
CA GLY A 219 5.81 -10.04 -22.03
C GLY A 219 4.82 -11.18 -22.26
N GLY A 220 3.57 -10.87 -22.66
CA GLY A 220 2.56 -11.88 -23.00
C GLY A 220 2.03 -12.70 -21.81
N VAL A 221 2.26 -12.27 -20.57
CA VAL A 221 1.92 -13.09 -19.38
C VAL A 221 0.42 -13.27 -19.18
N TRP A 222 -0.42 -12.39 -19.74
CA TRP A 222 -1.89 -12.50 -19.65
C TRP A 222 -2.45 -13.73 -20.36
N ALA A 223 -1.79 -14.24 -21.40
CA ALA A 223 -2.21 -15.46 -22.08
C ALA A 223 -2.13 -16.68 -21.15
N GLN A 224 -1.31 -16.60 -20.10
CA GLN A 224 -1.12 -17.65 -19.10
C GLN A 224 -2.04 -17.46 -17.89
N PHE A 225 -2.77 -16.34 -17.81
CA PHE A 225 -3.62 -16.00 -16.67
C PHE A 225 -5.10 -16.27 -17.00
N SER A 226 -5.66 -17.33 -16.43
CA SER A 226 -7.04 -17.76 -16.73
C SER A 226 -8.09 -16.90 -16.00
N VAL A 227 -9.32 -16.87 -16.55
CA VAL A 227 -10.49 -16.25 -15.89
C VAL A 227 -10.74 -16.86 -14.51
N LEU A 228 -10.49 -18.17 -14.35
CA LEU A 228 -10.59 -18.85 -13.07
C LEU A 228 -9.57 -18.31 -12.06
N GLN A 229 -8.31 -18.14 -12.47
CA GLN A 229 -7.28 -17.54 -11.61
C GLN A 229 -7.66 -16.12 -11.18
N PHE A 230 -8.20 -15.30 -12.09
CA PHE A 230 -8.69 -13.97 -11.74
C PHE A 230 -9.83 -14.02 -10.70
N ALA A 231 -10.80 -14.91 -10.88
CA ALA A 231 -11.88 -15.12 -9.91
C ALA A 231 -11.37 -15.61 -8.54
N VAL A 232 -10.39 -16.51 -8.54
CA VAL A 232 -9.72 -16.97 -7.31
C VAL A 232 -8.97 -15.83 -6.63
N THR A 233 -8.25 -14.99 -7.38
CA THR A 233 -7.58 -13.81 -6.83
C THR A 233 -8.57 -12.88 -6.14
N ILE A 234 -9.69 -12.53 -6.78
CA ILE A 234 -10.72 -11.69 -6.16
C ILE A 234 -11.27 -12.34 -4.88
N SER A 235 -11.57 -13.64 -4.94
CA SER A 235 -12.11 -14.39 -3.81
C SER A 235 -11.15 -14.38 -2.62
N LEU A 236 -9.87 -14.65 -2.85
CA LEU A 236 -8.83 -14.62 -1.82
C LEU A 236 -8.60 -13.20 -1.28
N VAL A 237 -8.65 -12.17 -2.12
CA VAL A 237 -8.58 -10.77 -1.68
C VAL A 237 -9.75 -10.42 -0.76
N LEU A 238 -10.97 -10.87 -1.08
CA LEU A 238 -12.14 -10.67 -0.21
C LEU A 238 -12.01 -11.40 1.12
N VAL A 239 -11.50 -12.64 1.12
CA VAL A 239 -11.21 -13.39 2.34
C VAL A 239 -10.16 -12.66 3.17
N PHE A 240 -9.06 -12.23 2.55
CA PHE A 240 -7.97 -11.51 3.22
C PHE A 240 -8.46 -10.20 3.85
N LEU A 241 -9.27 -9.44 3.12
CA LEU A 241 -9.90 -8.21 3.60
C LEU A 241 -10.89 -8.48 4.75
N GLY A 242 -11.71 -9.52 4.63
CA GLY A 242 -12.64 -9.94 5.67
C GLY A 242 -11.93 -10.35 6.96
N LEU A 243 -10.83 -11.10 6.85
CA LEU A 243 -9.96 -11.46 7.97
C LEU A 243 -9.33 -10.22 8.62
N ALA A 244 -8.82 -9.30 7.81
CA ALA A 244 -8.23 -8.05 8.29
C ALA A 244 -9.21 -7.22 9.14
N PHE A 245 -10.44 -7.00 8.64
CA PHE A 245 -11.47 -6.28 9.39
C PHE A 245 -11.90 -7.07 10.63
N SER A 246 -12.17 -8.36 10.49
CA SER A 246 -12.65 -9.19 11.61
C SER A 246 -11.63 -9.23 12.75
N TYR A 247 -10.35 -9.41 12.41
CA TYR A 247 -9.25 -9.44 13.38
C TYR A 247 -9.07 -8.09 14.06
N THR A 248 -8.99 -6.99 13.31
CA THR A 248 -8.78 -5.66 13.89
C THR A 248 -9.93 -5.22 14.80
N ILE A 249 -11.18 -5.49 14.41
CA ILE A 249 -12.36 -5.24 15.26
C ILE A 249 -12.30 -6.11 16.53
N PHE A 250 -12.07 -7.41 16.38
CA PHE A 250 -11.99 -8.34 17.50
C PHE A 250 -10.90 -7.95 18.50
N ALA A 251 -9.68 -7.69 17.99
CA ALA A 251 -8.54 -7.32 18.82
C ALA A 251 -8.77 -5.99 19.55
N SER A 252 -9.34 -5.00 18.87
CA SER A 252 -9.68 -3.70 19.47
C SER A 252 -10.67 -3.85 20.62
N ARG A 253 -11.72 -4.66 20.43
CA ARG A 253 -12.73 -4.92 21.47
C ARG A 253 -12.18 -5.74 22.62
N ARG A 254 -11.30 -6.72 22.35
CA ARG A 254 -10.62 -7.49 23.39
C ARG A 254 -9.73 -6.62 24.26
N LEU A 255 -9.08 -5.62 23.69
CA LEU A 255 -8.31 -4.62 24.44
C LEU A 255 -9.18 -3.53 25.08
N SER A 256 -10.51 -3.60 24.92
CA SER A 256 -11.46 -2.61 25.42
C SER A 256 -11.12 -1.19 24.99
N LEU A 257 -10.69 -1.03 23.72
CA LEU A 257 -10.39 0.29 23.18
C LEU A 257 -11.67 1.14 23.11
N PRO A 258 -11.58 2.44 23.43
CA PRO A 258 -12.64 3.40 23.12
C PRO A 258 -13.01 3.39 21.63
N LEU A 259 -14.24 3.78 21.28
CA LEU A 259 -14.77 3.64 19.92
C LEU A 259 -13.96 4.43 18.88
N ASP A 260 -13.45 5.60 19.27
CA ASP A 260 -12.62 6.46 18.43
C ASP A 260 -11.26 5.81 18.11
N ASP A 261 -10.63 5.17 19.10
CA ASP A 261 -9.41 4.37 18.94
C ASP A 261 -9.66 3.04 18.22
N GLU A 262 -10.80 2.37 18.44
CA GLU A 262 -11.21 1.17 17.68
C GLU A 262 -11.30 1.52 16.20
N SER A 263 -11.99 2.60 15.83
CA SER A 263 -12.13 2.99 14.43
C SER A 263 -10.78 3.30 13.77
N ALA A 264 -9.89 4.02 14.46
CA ALA A 264 -8.54 4.29 13.98
C ALA A 264 -7.73 2.99 13.80
N THR A 265 -7.87 2.04 14.75
CA THR A 265 -7.23 0.72 14.69
C THR A 265 -7.72 -0.09 13.50
N VAL A 266 -9.02 -0.09 13.25
CA VAL A 266 -9.63 -0.84 12.16
C VAL A 266 -9.15 -0.29 10.82
N PHE A 267 -9.20 1.03 10.58
CA PHE A 267 -8.78 1.58 9.29
C PHE A 267 -7.27 1.50 9.07
N CYS A 268 -6.47 1.82 10.08
CA CYS A 268 -5.01 1.71 9.94
C CYS A 268 -4.53 0.26 9.89
N GLY A 269 -5.10 -0.63 10.70
CA GLY A 269 -4.67 -2.02 10.79
C GLY A 269 -5.13 -2.88 9.62
N SER A 270 -6.25 -2.54 8.96
CA SER A 270 -6.79 -3.34 7.85
C SER A 270 -6.38 -2.85 6.46
N THR A 271 -5.88 -1.62 6.30
CA THR A 271 -5.54 -1.11 4.97
C THR A 271 -4.10 -1.41 4.56
N LYS A 272 -3.86 -1.53 3.24
CA LYS A 272 -2.55 -1.71 2.62
C LYS A 272 -2.30 -0.64 1.56
N SER A 273 -1.09 -0.08 1.57
CA SER A 273 -0.73 1.09 0.77
C SER A 273 -0.23 0.74 -0.61
N LEU A 274 -1.07 1.02 -1.62
CA LEU A 274 -0.63 1.02 -3.02
C LEU A 274 0.41 2.12 -3.28
N ALA A 275 0.27 3.28 -2.63
CA ALA A 275 1.18 4.41 -2.80
C ALA A 275 2.63 4.09 -2.37
N ASN A 276 2.79 3.34 -1.28
CA ASN A 276 4.10 2.83 -0.87
C ASN A 276 4.47 1.56 -1.62
N GLY A 277 3.48 0.69 -1.88
CA GLY A 277 3.69 -0.61 -2.48
C GLY A 277 4.11 -0.57 -3.93
N ALA A 278 3.61 0.35 -4.75
CA ALA A 278 4.01 0.44 -6.15
C ALA A 278 5.52 0.76 -6.32
N PRO A 279 6.09 1.78 -5.65
CA PRO A 279 7.53 2.01 -5.64
C PRO A 279 8.35 0.84 -5.09
N ILE A 280 7.91 0.20 -4.00
CA ILE A 280 8.59 -0.97 -3.44
C ILE A 280 8.56 -2.13 -4.45
N ALA A 281 7.43 -2.39 -5.10
CA ALA A 281 7.29 -3.43 -6.11
C ALA A 281 8.21 -3.18 -7.31
N GLN A 282 8.33 -1.93 -7.76
CA GLN A 282 9.21 -1.55 -8.87
C GLN A 282 10.66 -1.91 -8.59
N ILE A 283 11.11 -1.79 -7.34
CA ILE A 283 12.47 -2.15 -6.94
C ILE A 283 12.59 -3.66 -6.72
N LEU A 284 11.67 -4.28 -5.98
CA LEU A 284 11.73 -5.70 -5.62
C LEU A 284 11.54 -6.64 -6.83
N PHE A 285 10.75 -6.22 -7.81
CA PHE A 285 10.37 -7.05 -8.95
C PHE A 285 10.85 -6.44 -10.27
N ALA A 286 11.85 -5.56 -10.22
CA ALA A 286 12.48 -4.98 -11.39
C ALA A 286 12.91 -6.09 -12.38
N GLY A 287 12.52 -5.97 -13.64
CA GLY A 287 12.85 -6.94 -14.68
C GLY A 287 12.08 -8.27 -14.61
N ASN A 288 11.16 -8.45 -13.64
CA ASN A 288 10.30 -9.63 -13.61
C ASN A 288 9.14 -9.47 -14.60
N PRO A 289 9.00 -10.32 -15.63
CA PRO A 289 7.92 -10.21 -16.62
C PRO A 289 6.51 -10.33 -16.01
N ASN A 290 6.40 -10.95 -14.83
CA ASN A 290 5.15 -11.12 -14.11
C ASN A 290 4.83 -9.96 -13.14
N MET A 291 5.57 -8.85 -13.16
CA MET A 291 5.39 -7.75 -12.20
C MET A 291 3.94 -7.27 -12.10
N GLY A 292 3.25 -7.08 -13.24
CA GLY A 292 1.83 -6.69 -13.26
C GLY A 292 0.90 -7.73 -12.62
N LEU A 293 1.19 -9.02 -12.78
CA LEU A 293 0.45 -10.12 -12.13
C LEU A 293 0.74 -10.19 -10.62
N ILE A 294 1.98 -9.93 -10.21
CA ILE A 294 2.38 -9.86 -8.79
C ILE A 294 1.68 -8.66 -8.11
N MET A 295 1.52 -7.54 -8.82
CA MET A 295 0.82 -6.35 -8.31
C MET A 295 -0.71 -6.47 -8.29
N LEU A 296 -1.28 -7.42 -9.02
CA LEU A 296 -2.73 -7.55 -9.20
C LEU A 296 -3.50 -7.73 -7.86
N PRO A 297 -3.10 -8.60 -6.91
CA PRO A 297 -3.77 -8.71 -5.62
C PRO A 297 -3.79 -7.39 -4.84
N LEU A 298 -2.70 -6.63 -4.88
CA LEU A 298 -2.60 -5.33 -4.21
C LEU A 298 -3.58 -4.31 -4.81
N MET A 299 -3.72 -4.26 -6.12
CA MET A 299 -4.64 -3.34 -6.79
C MET A 299 -6.10 -3.67 -6.51
N LEU A 300 -6.45 -4.97 -6.54
CA LEU A 300 -7.78 -5.44 -6.19
C LEU A 300 -8.09 -5.15 -4.71
N TYR A 301 -7.13 -5.43 -3.82
CA TYR A 301 -7.27 -5.12 -2.40
C TYR A 301 -7.45 -3.62 -2.17
N HIS A 302 -6.66 -2.79 -2.84
CA HIS A 302 -6.77 -1.34 -2.75
C HIS A 302 -8.16 -0.83 -3.12
N GLN A 303 -8.78 -1.40 -4.15
CA GLN A 303 -10.13 -1.00 -4.53
C GLN A 303 -11.19 -1.46 -3.54
N LEU A 304 -11.13 -2.74 -3.17
CA LEU A 304 -12.12 -3.36 -2.29
C LEU A 304 -12.03 -2.80 -0.87
N GLN A 305 -10.83 -2.52 -0.36
CA GLN A 305 -10.64 -1.92 0.97
C GLN A 305 -11.27 -0.53 1.04
N LEU A 306 -11.18 0.30 0.00
CA LEU A 306 -11.74 1.67 0.02
C LEU A 306 -13.26 1.63 0.14
N MET A 307 -13.90 0.73 -0.63
CA MET A 307 -15.35 0.52 -0.56
C MET A 307 -15.77 0.00 0.81
N ALA A 308 -15.07 -1.02 1.33
CA ALA A 308 -15.35 -1.60 2.64
C ALA A 308 -15.14 -0.59 3.78
N CYS A 309 -14.03 0.17 3.76
CA CYS A 309 -13.76 1.22 4.74
C CYS A 309 -14.83 2.30 4.73
N ALA A 310 -15.33 2.73 3.56
CA ALA A 310 -16.38 3.74 3.47
C ALA A 310 -17.68 3.28 4.15
N VAL A 311 -18.08 2.02 3.92
CA VAL A 311 -19.27 1.42 4.57
C VAL A 311 -19.04 1.32 6.08
N MET A 312 -17.87 0.87 6.51
CA MET A 312 -17.51 0.74 7.92
C MET A 312 -17.44 2.10 8.63
N ALA A 313 -16.88 3.13 8.00
CA ALA A 313 -16.78 4.48 8.56
C ALA A 313 -18.17 5.06 8.85
N GLN A 314 -19.14 4.89 7.95
CA GLN A 314 -20.52 5.29 8.21
C GLN A 314 -21.16 4.52 9.37
N ARG A 315 -20.85 3.22 9.51
CA ARG A 315 -21.34 2.43 10.64
C ARG A 315 -20.75 2.91 11.97
N TYR A 316 -19.46 3.24 12.01
CA TYR A 316 -18.82 3.81 13.19
C TYR A 316 -19.42 5.18 13.53
N ALA A 317 -19.58 6.07 12.55
CA ALA A 317 -20.17 7.40 12.77
C ALA A 317 -21.57 7.33 13.40
N ARG A 318 -22.44 6.43 12.91
CA ARG A 318 -23.78 6.23 13.49
C ARG A 318 -23.73 5.67 14.92
N LYS A 319 -22.76 4.81 15.23
CA LYS A 319 -22.57 4.29 16.59
C LYS A 319 -22.13 5.40 17.55
N THR A 320 -21.21 6.26 17.11
CA THR A 320 -20.77 7.41 17.89
C THR A 320 -21.95 8.36 18.15
N GLU A 321 -22.73 8.68 17.12
CA GLU A 321 -23.94 9.50 17.26
C GLU A 321 -24.96 8.91 18.25
N ALA A 322 -25.15 7.59 18.24
CA ALA A 322 -26.06 6.92 19.17
C ALA A 322 -25.55 6.84 20.62
N LEU A 323 -24.24 6.98 20.86
CA LEU A 323 -23.66 7.05 22.20
C LEU A 323 -23.65 8.48 22.76
N GLU A 324 -23.69 9.47 21.86
CA GLU A 324 -23.76 10.91 22.20
C GLU A 324 -25.20 11.38 22.48
N ALA A 325 -26.21 10.66 21.98
CA ALA A 325 -27.64 10.95 22.13
C ALA A 325 -28.23 10.34 23.42
#